data_AF-A0A915DAX2-F1
#
_entry.id   AF-A0A915DAX2-F1
#
_cell.length_a   1.000
_cell.length_b   1.000
_cell.length_c   1.000
_cell.angle_alpha   90.00
_cell.angle_beta   90.00
_cell.angle_gamma   90.00
#
_symmetry.space_group_name_H-M   'P 1'
#
loop_
_entity.id
_entity.type
_entity.pdbx_description
1 polymer ?
#
loop_
_entity_poly.entity_id
_entity_poly.type
_entity_poly.pdbx_seq_one_letter_code
_entity_poly.pdbx_strand_id
1 'polypeptide(L)'
;MQPEGVLLHSSIFDKSVLIYRRFEVDKGEQMPMNVTQLHGSIMTGMTIPFHFHFFLPGHAVGNLRSWFQYSLNNSQVITTPLIYNRSAFEPQFIMRADAPMHFEDTPTRSYDHQVLVNELCRAGYSFQVLSHVFNVHPGIKMKLTASELLTVRKAKKLRRSFKKSFNSFLDAKYPETKDLCPRI
;
A
#
# COMPACT_ATOMS: atom_id res chain seq x y z
N MET A 1 10.42 -5.60 23.28
CA MET A 1 11.33 -5.05 22.25
C MET A 1 10.58 -4.00 21.45
N GLN A 2 11.02 -2.75 21.50
CA GLN A 2 10.55 -1.72 20.56
C GLN A 2 11.22 -1.98 19.21
N PRO A 3 10.50 -1.87 18.08
CA PRO A 3 11.15 -1.95 16.77
C PRO A 3 12.09 -0.75 16.60
N GLU A 4 13.35 -1.01 16.29
CA GLU A 4 14.33 0.03 15.97
C GLU A 4 13.90 0.70 14.65
N GLY A 5 13.36 1.92 14.77
CA GLY A 5 13.07 2.76 13.62
C GLY A 5 14.34 3.43 13.12
N VAL A 6 14.52 3.47 11.80
CA VAL A 6 15.64 4.19 11.19
C VAL A 6 15.17 5.64 10.93
N LEU A 7 16.03 6.61 11.26
CA LEU A 7 15.80 8.00 10.90
C LEU A 7 15.87 8.15 9.38
N LEU A 8 15.03 9.03 8.81
CA LEU A 8 15.09 9.34 7.40
C LEU A 8 16.45 9.99 7.05
N HIS A 9 17.42 9.18 6.64
CA HIS A 9 18.67 9.58 6.01
C HIS A 9 18.76 8.83 4.68
N SER A 10 18.29 9.47 3.62
CA SER A 10 18.24 8.89 2.27
C SER A 10 19.54 9.20 1.52
N SER A 11 20.36 8.18 1.27
CA SER A 11 21.46 8.31 0.30
C SER A 11 20.91 8.37 -1.14
N ILE A 12 21.67 8.90 -2.08
CA ILE A 12 21.29 8.93 -3.51
C ILE A 12 21.19 7.53 -4.13
N PHE A 13 21.56 6.46 -3.42
CA PHE A 13 21.43 5.07 -3.85
C PHE A 13 20.30 4.32 -3.13
N ASP A 14 19.56 4.97 -2.25
CA ASP A 14 18.50 4.32 -1.49
C ASP A 14 17.32 3.96 -2.40
N LYS A 15 17.13 2.65 -2.60
CA LYS A 15 15.96 2.07 -3.25
C LYS A 15 14.91 1.75 -2.19
N SER A 16 14.33 2.80 -1.60
CA SER A 16 13.27 2.65 -0.62
C SER A 16 11.99 3.31 -1.12
N VAL A 17 10.86 2.66 -0.85
CA VAL A 17 9.53 3.25 -1.00
C VAL A 17 8.89 3.46 0.37
N LEU A 18 8.34 4.65 0.56
CA LEU A 18 7.78 5.07 1.83
C LEU A 18 6.26 4.88 1.80
N ILE A 19 5.77 3.88 2.51
CA ILE A 19 4.34 3.56 2.66
C ILE A 19 3.76 4.40 3.80
N TYR A 20 2.61 5.02 3.55
CA TYR A 20 1.80 5.64 4.60
C TYR A 20 0.48 4.88 4.78
N ARG A 21 -0.12 5.02 5.96
CA ARG A 21 -1.37 4.32 6.28
C ARG A 21 -2.58 5.05 5.74
N ARG A 22 -3.62 4.29 5.41
CA ARG A 22 -4.90 4.84 4.96
C ARG A 22 -6.01 4.34 5.84
N PHE A 23 -6.98 5.19 6.07
CA PHE A 23 -8.16 4.88 6.88
C PHE A 23 -9.43 5.37 6.19
N GLU A 24 -10.56 4.83 6.62
CA GLU A 24 -11.91 5.29 6.26
C GLU A 24 -12.63 5.66 7.54
N VAL A 25 -13.27 6.82 7.54
CA VAL A 25 -14.10 7.30 8.66
C VAL A 25 -15.57 7.26 8.25
N ASP A 26 -16.46 7.00 9.20
CA ASP A 26 -17.90 7.02 8.93
C ASP A 26 -18.39 8.36 8.37
N LYS A 27 -19.47 8.30 7.57
CA LYS A 27 -20.02 9.50 6.94
C LYS A 27 -20.65 10.41 7.98
N GLY A 28 -20.25 11.68 7.98
CA GLY A 28 -20.75 12.69 8.91
C GLY A 28 -19.92 12.83 10.18
N GLU A 29 -18.99 11.90 10.42
CA GLU A 29 -18.04 11.98 11.52
C GLU A 29 -16.91 12.99 11.22
N GLN A 30 -16.30 13.50 12.28
CA GLN A 30 -15.17 14.42 12.15
C GLN A 30 -13.93 13.68 11.63
N MET A 31 -13.33 14.23 10.58
CA MET A 31 -12.09 13.70 10.01
C MET A 31 -10.93 13.84 11.02
N PRO A 32 -10.24 12.76 11.39
CA PRO A 32 -9.08 12.87 12.27
C PRO A 32 -7.91 13.51 11.51
N MET A 33 -7.38 14.59 12.06
CA MET A 33 -6.32 15.42 11.45
C MET A 33 -4.93 15.15 12.03
N ASN A 34 -4.85 14.36 13.11
CA ASN A 34 -3.60 13.96 13.74
C ASN A 34 -3.71 12.56 14.35
N VAL A 35 -2.57 11.99 14.76
CA VAL A 35 -2.47 10.62 15.29
C VAL A 35 -3.34 10.42 16.54
N THR A 36 -3.42 11.42 17.42
CA THR A 36 -4.24 11.36 18.65
C THR A 36 -5.73 11.25 18.32
N GLN A 37 -6.22 12.11 17.42
CA GLN A 37 -7.61 12.07 16.95
C GLN A 37 -7.91 10.76 16.22
N LEU A 38 -6.99 10.31 15.37
CA LEU A 38 -7.12 9.05 14.65
C LEU A 38 -7.21 7.86 15.62
N HIS A 39 -6.34 7.82 16.61
CA HIS A 39 -6.36 6.77 17.63
C HIS A 39 -7.68 6.77 18.39
N GLY A 40 -8.14 7.95 18.86
CA GLY A 40 -9.44 8.09 19.52
C GLY A 40 -10.60 7.60 18.65
N SER A 41 -10.63 7.99 17.38
CA SER A 41 -11.67 7.61 16.43
C SER A 41 -11.68 6.11 16.10
N ILE A 42 -10.50 5.46 16.05
CA ILE A 42 -10.42 4.00 15.91
C ILE A 42 -10.93 3.30 17.17
N MET A 43 -10.59 3.80 18.36
CA MET A 43 -11.04 3.20 19.62
C MET A 43 -12.56 3.28 19.82
N THR A 44 -13.21 4.29 19.26
CA THR A 44 -14.68 4.41 19.26
C THR A 44 -15.35 3.68 18.09
N GLY A 45 -14.58 3.08 17.18
CA GLY A 45 -15.09 2.33 16.03
C GLY A 45 -15.52 3.19 14.84
N MET A 46 -15.34 4.51 14.89
CA MET A 46 -15.76 5.44 13.82
C MET A 46 -14.79 5.47 12.63
N THR A 47 -13.53 5.09 12.85
CA THR A 47 -12.50 4.97 11.81
C THR A 47 -11.98 3.55 11.73
N ILE A 48 -11.79 3.04 10.51
CA ILE A 48 -11.20 1.71 10.27
C ILE A 48 -10.05 1.79 9.26
N PRO A 49 -9.15 0.79 9.21
CA PRO A 49 -8.17 0.68 8.13
C PRO A 49 -8.86 0.68 6.75
N PHE A 50 -8.25 1.36 5.79
CA PHE A 50 -8.84 1.54 4.47
C PHE A 50 -9.22 0.21 3.79
N HIS A 51 -10.44 0.15 3.25
CA HIS A 51 -11.00 -1.03 2.60
C HIS A 51 -11.01 -2.28 3.49
N PHE A 52 -11.07 -2.14 4.82
CA PHE A 52 -11.07 -3.28 5.74
C PHE A 52 -12.21 -4.29 5.45
N HIS A 53 -13.42 -3.80 5.16
CA HIS A 53 -14.55 -4.66 4.80
C HIS A 53 -14.61 -5.07 3.32
N PHE A 54 -13.81 -4.43 2.47
CA PHE A 54 -13.93 -4.55 1.02
C PHE A 54 -12.78 -5.34 0.37
N PHE A 55 -11.53 -5.02 0.73
CA PHE A 55 -10.33 -5.63 0.15
C PHE A 55 -9.14 -5.64 1.12
N LEU A 56 -9.32 -6.27 2.27
CA LEU A 56 -8.28 -6.39 3.30
C LEU A 56 -6.95 -6.97 2.80
N PRO A 57 -6.90 -8.01 1.94
CA PRO A 57 -5.62 -8.55 1.45
C PRO A 57 -4.76 -7.53 0.70
N GLY A 58 -5.38 -6.55 0.04
CA GLY A 58 -4.68 -5.50 -0.69
C GLY A 58 -4.15 -4.38 0.20
N HIS A 59 -4.81 -4.08 1.32
CA HIS A 59 -4.53 -2.87 2.10
C HIS A 59 -4.06 -3.13 3.53
N ALA A 60 -4.02 -4.38 3.99
CA ALA A 60 -3.55 -4.71 5.34
C ALA A 60 -2.06 -4.38 5.51
N VAL A 61 -1.75 -3.30 6.21
CA VAL A 61 -0.39 -2.94 6.65
C VAL A 61 -0.22 -3.37 8.11
N GLY A 62 0.67 -4.34 8.38
CA GLY A 62 0.89 -4.92 9.71
C GLY A 62 1.42 -3.92 10.75
N ASN A 63 1.48 -4.31 12.03
CA ASN A 63 2.05 -3.52 13.14
C ASN A 63 1.33 -2.19 13.48
N LEU A 64 0.00 -2.12 13.31
CA LEU A 64 -0.78 -0.91 13.62
C LEU A 64 -0.64 -0.46 15.08
N ARG A 65 -0.64 -1.41 16.03
CA ARG A 65 -0.47 -1.11 17.46
C ARG A 65 0.88 -0.43 17.74
N SER A 66 1.97 -1.00 17.25
CA SER A 66 3.31 -0.43 17.40
C SER A 66 3.44 0.91 16.71
N TRP A 67 2.79 1.08 15.55
CA TRP A 67 2.74 2.34 14.83
C TRP A 67 2.07 3.44 15.66
N PHE A 68 0.93 3.17 16.30
CA PHE A 68 0.31 4.12 17.23
C PHE A 68 1.15 4.37 18.47
N GLN A 69 1.67 3.31 19.10
CA GLN A 69 2.50 3.44 20.29
C GLN A 69 3.71 4.34 20.03
N TYR A 70 4.37 4.20 18.89
CA TYR A 70 5.47 5.10 18.54
C TYR A 70 4.94 6.51 18.23
N SER A 71 3.93 6.62 17.37
CA SER A 71 3.48 7.91 16.83
C SER A 71 2.74 8.80 17.84
N LEU A 72 2.28 8.25 18.96
CA LEU A 72 1.67 8.99 20.07
C LEU A 72 2.69 9.49 21.10
N ASN A 73 3.82 8.80 21.21
CA ASN A 73 4.82 9.04 22.26
C ASN A 73 6.07 9.78 21.75
N ASN A 74 6.17 10.01 20.45
CA ASN A 74 7.32 10.63 19.81
C ASN A 74 6.85 11.71 18.83
N SER A 75 7.71 12.66 18.50
CA SER A 75 7.46 13.67 17.47
C SER A 75 8.22 13.40 16.16
N GLN A 76 9.21 12.51 16.20
CA GLN A 76 10.09 12.23 15.07
C GLN A 76 9.45 11.23 14.10
N VAL A 77 9.50 11.52 12.80
CA VAL A 77 9.09 10.55 11.78
C VAL A 77 10.21 9.55 11.54
N ILE A 78 9.88 8.26 11.62
CA ILE A 78 10.76 7.13 11.36
C ILE A 78 10.14 6.20 10.33
N THR A 79 10.96 5.29 9.82
CA THR A 79 10.51 4.17 9.01
C THR A 79 10.64 2.84 9.75
N THR A 80 9.75 1.91 9.40
CA THR A 80 9.86 0.50 9.82
C THR A 80 9.76 -0.41 8.59
N PRO A 81 10.61 -1.44 8.46
CA PRO A 81 10.63 -2.28 7.28
C PRO A 81 9.34 -3.10 7.17
N LEU A 82 8.86 -3.27 5.94
CA LEU A 82 7.72 -4.10 5.58
C LEU A 82 8.14 -5.17 4.58
N ILE A 83 7.77 -6.41 4.88
CA ILE A 83 8.03 -7.55 4.00
C ILE A 83 6.94 -7.61 2.94
N TYR A 84 7.31 -7.52 1.67
CA TYR A 84 6.39 -7.70 0.54
C TYR A 84 6.30 -9.19 0.15
N ASN A 85 5.25 -9.86 0.62
CA ASN A 85 5.02 -11.29 0.39
C ASN A 85 3.62 -11.63 -0.18
N ARG A 86 2.86 -10.61 -0.60
CA ARG A 86 1.49 -10.78 -1.12
C ARG A 86 1.35 -10.02 -2.44
N SER A 87 1.09 -10.72 -3.53
CA SER A 87 0.88 -10.08 -4.85
C SER A 87 -0.37 -9.20 -4.93
N ALA A 88 -1.33 -9.40 -4.02
CA ALA A 88 -2.52 -8.56 -3.91
C ALA A 88 -2.23 -7.20 -3.27
N PHE A 89 -1.12 -7.04 -2.54
CA PHE A 89 -0.82 -5.86 -1.72
C PHE A 89 -0.62 -4.62 -2.59
N GLU A 90 -1.41 -3.59 -2.29
CA GLU A 90 -1.48 -2.31 -3.00
C GLU A 90 -1.48 -1.11 -2.01
N PRO A 91 -0.37 -0.90 -1.28
CA PRO A 91 -0.22 0.28 -0.44
C PRO A 91 -0.22 1.54 -1.31
N GLN A 92 -0.52 2.67 -0.70
CA GLN A 92 -0.08 3.95 -1.25
C GLN A 92 1.32 4.25 -0.71
N PHE A 93 2.17 4.79 -1.56
CA PHE A 93 3.57 5.02 -1.23
C PHE A 93 4.12 6.24 -1.95
N ILE A 94 5.21 6.75 -1.41
CA ILE A 94 6.07 7.75 -2.02
C ILE A 94 7.30 7.02 -2.53
N MET A 95 7.66 7.27 -3.78
CA MET A 95 8.85 6.71 -4.43
C MET A 95 9.66 7.83 -5.07
N ARG A 96 10.90 7.53 -5.43
CA ARG A 96 11.75 8.45 -6.16
C ARG A 96 11.29 8.64 -7.60
N ALA A 97 11.67 9.76 -8.20
CA ALA A 97 11.34 10.09 -9.58
C ALA A 97 12.00 9.17 -10.62
N ASP A 98 13.11 8.52 -10.26
CA ASP A 98 13.83 7.55 -11.11
C ASP A 98 13.39 6.09 -10.89
N ALA A 99 12.34 5.87 -10.08
CA ALA A 99 11.75 4.57 -9.91
C ALA A 99 11.06 4.08 -11.21
N PRO A 100 10.84 2.75 -11.36
CA PRO A 100 10.10 2.22 -12.50
C PRO A 100 8.76 2.92 -12.71
N MET A 101 8.41 3.16 -13.97
CA MET A 101 7.12 3.72 -14.36
C MET A 101 6.06 2.63 -14.38
N HIS A 102 4.79 3.05 -14.38
CA HIS A 102 3.66 2.13 -14.46
C HIS A 102 3.69 1.30 -15.76
N PHE A 103 3.24 0.05 -15.67
CA PHE A 103 3.13 -0.84 -16.83
C PHE A 103 1.80 -0.57 -17.56
N GLU A 104 1.85 0.17 -18.66
CA GLU A 104 0.67 0.76 -19.30
C GLU A 104 -0.31 -0.24 -19.94
N ASP A 105 0.08 -1.49 -20.19
CA ASP A 105 -0.84 -2.55 -20.65
C ASP A 105 -1.76 -3.08 -19.54
N THR A 106 -1.78 -2.42 -18.37
CA THR A 106 -2.61 -2.80 -17.22
C THR A 106 -4.09 -2.56 -17.49
N PRO A 107 -4.97 -3.58 -17.33
CA PRO A 107 -6.40 -3.40 -17.49
C PRO A 107 -6.96 -2.42 -16.46
N THR A 108 -7.68 -1.40 -16.92
CA THR A 108 -8.27 -0.36 -16.08
C THR A 108 -9.00 -0.93 -14.84
N ARG A 109 -8.68 -0.39 -13.65
CA ARG A 109 -9.23 -0.78 -12.34
C ARG A 109 -8.93 -2.23 -11.95
N SER A 110 -7.86 -2.81 -12.49
CA SER A 110 -7.45 -4.17 -12.18
C SER A 110 -5.94 -4.28 -12.24
N TYR A 111 -5.33 -4.44 -11.07
CA TYR A 111 -3.88 -4.48 -10.88
C TYR A 111 -3.17 -3.12 -10.94
N ASP A 112 -3.89 -2.01 -11.12
CA ASP A 112 -3.36 -0.65 -11.30
C ASP A 112 -2.25 -0.28 -10.30
N HIS A 113 -2.41 -0.59 -9.01
CA HIS A 113 -1.35 -0.35 -8.03
C HIS A 113 -0.45 -1.57 -7.82
N GLN A 114 -1.01 -2.78 -7.89
CA GLN A 114 -0.26 -4.01 -7.64
C GLN A 114 0.92 -4.17 -8.60
N VAL A 115 0.78 -3.76 -9.86
CA VAL A 115 1.83 -3.94 -10.88
C VAL A 115 3.06 -3.12 -10.56
N LEU A 116 2.86 -1.85 -10.18
CA LEU A 116 3.97 -0.97 -9.84
C LEU A 116 4.66 -1.43 -8.54
N VAL A 117 3.88 -1.83 -7.53
CA VAL A 117 4.42 -2.41 -6.28
C VAL A 117 5.24 -3.67 -6.57
N ASN A 118 4.75 -4.52 -7.48
CA ASN A 118 5.44 -5.75 -7.86
C ASN A 118 6.74 -5.46 -8.61
N GLU A 119 6.72 -4.53 -9.57
CA GLU A 119 7.91 -4.11 -10.30
C GLU A 119 8.94 -3.45 -9.39
N LEU A 120 8.52 -2.62 -8.42
CA LEU A 120 9.41 -2.05 -7.40
C LEU A 120 10.13 -3.14 -6.61
N CYS A 121 9.43 -4.19 -6.17
CA CYS A 121 10.08 -5.34 -5.54
C CYS A 121 11.10 -5.98 -6.48
N ARG A 122 10.71 -6.24 -7.74
CA ARG A 122 11.59 -6.87 -8.73
C ARG A 122 12.81 -6.01 -9.06
N ALA A 123 12.69 -4.69 -8.98
CA ALA A 123 13.78 -3.74 -9.15
C ALA A 123 14.69 -3.59 -7.92
N GLY A 124 14.42 -4.33 -6.84
CA GLY A 124 15.20 -4.34 -5.60
C GLY A 124 14.86 -3.22 -4.63
N TYR A 125 13.65 -2.65 -4.69
CA TYR A 125 13.21 -1.66 -3.70
C TYR A 125 12.81 -2.33 -2.38
N SER A 126 13.18 -1.70 -1.27
CA SER A 126 12.70 -2.02 0.06
C SER A 126 11.44 -1.22 0.40
N PHE A 127 10.53 -1.80 1.18
CA PHE A 127 9.29 -1.16 1.58
C PHE A 127 9.37 -0.71 3.03
N GLN A 128 9.07 0.55 3.28
CA GLN A 128 9.28 1.20 4.56
C GLN A 128 8.00 1.91 4.99
N VAL A 129 7.41 1.53 6.14
CA VAL A 129 6.20 2.17 6.66
C VAL A 129 6.59 3.38 7.51
N LEU A 130 6.12 4.56 7.13
CA LEU A 130 6.29 5.81 7.85
C LEU A 130 5.47 5.82 9.14
N SER A 131 6.05 6.27 10.26
CA SER A 131 5.29 6.68 11.44
C SER A 131 4.58 8.01 11.19
N HIS A 132 3.53 8.31 11.97
CA HIS A 132 2.73 9.56 11.93
C HIS A 132 1.98 9.90 10.64
N VAL A 133 2.44 9.43 9.48
CA VAL A 133 1.89 9.80 8.17
C VAL A 133 0.74 8.87 7.82
N PHE A 134 -0.43 9.47 7.63
CA PHE A 134 -1.63 8.77 7.17
C PHE A 134 -2.51 9.70 6.34
N ASN A 135 -3.44 9.09 5.61
CA ASN A 135 -4.58 9.81 5.05
C ASN A 135 -5.89 9.13 5.47
N VAL A 136 -6.99 9.84 5.31
CA VAL A 136 -8.31 9.36 5.72
C VAL A 136 -9.34 9.71 4.65
N HIS A 137 -10.21 8.75 4.35
CA HIS A 137 -11.28 8.87 3.38
C HIS A 137 -12.64 9.00 4.07
N PRO A 138 -13.51 9.93 3.65
CA PRO A 138 -14.86 9.99 4.17
C PRO A 138 -15.73 8.87 3.59
N GLY A 139 -16.39 8.14 4.49
CA GLY A 139 -17.26 7.01 4.20
C GLY A 139 -16.53 5.68 4.08
N ILE A 140 -17.01 4.71 4.84
CA ILE A 140 -16.51 3.33 4.81
C ILE A 140 -17.07 2.59 3.59
N LYS A 141 -16.17 2.07 2.74
CA LYS A 141 -16.59 1.31 1.56
C LYS A 141 -17.02 -0.11 1.93
N MET A 142 -18.30 -0.39 1.72
CA MET A 142 -18.89 -1.71 1.98
C MET A 142 -19.04 -2.59 0.73
N LYS A 143 -19.23 -1.98 -0.45
CA LYS A 143 -19.45 -2.70 -1.70
C LYS A 143 -19.08 -1.86 -2.91
N LEU A 144 -18.94 -2.52 -4.06
CA LEU A 144 -18.79 -1.87 -5.35
C LEU A 144 -20.11 -1.22 -5.79
N THR A 145 -19.99 -0.09 -6.50
CA THR A 145 -21.10 0.48 -7.26
C THR A 145 -21.37 -0.33 -8.53
N ALA A 146 -22.52 -0.08 -9.18
CA ALA A 146 -22.86 -0.76 -10.44
C ALA A 146 -21.83 -0.48 -11.56
N SER A 147 -21.32 0.76 -11.66
CA SER A 147 -20.30 1.12 -12.64
C SER A 147 -18.96 0.42 -12.35
N GLU A 148 -18.55 0.34 -11.08
CA GLU A 148 -17.33 -0.38 -10.69
C GLU A 148 -17.44 -1.88 -10.98
N LEU A 149 -18.60 -2.50 -10.70
CA LEU A 149 -18.85 -3.90 -11.03
C LEU A 149 -18.71 -4.18 -12.53
N LEU A 150 -19.21 -3.29 -13.39
CA LEU A 150 -19.06 -3.41 -14.83
C LEU A 150 -17.60 -3.34 -15.26
N THR A 151 -16.83 -2.42 -14.67
CA THR A 151 -15.39 -2.29 -14.96
C THR A 151 -14.61 -3.54 -14.54
N VAL A 152 -14.85 -4.06 -13.33
CA VAL A 152 -14.22 -5.30 -12.84
C VAL A 152 -14.56 -6.48 -13.75
N ARG A 153 -15.80 -6.59 -14.23
CA ARG A 153 -16.20 -7.66 -15.17
C ARG A 153 -15.48 -7.56 -16.51
N LYS A 154 -15.28 -6.35 -17.04
CA LYS A 154 -14.50 -6.13 -18.27
C LYS A 154 -13.04 -6.54 -18.07
N ALA A 155 -12.41 -6.06 -17.00
CA ALA A 155 -11.01 -6.37 -16.68
C ALA A 155 -10.77 -7.87 -16.44
N LYS A 156 -11.74 -8.58 -15.85
CA LYS A 156 -11.66 -10.04 -15.63
C LYS A 156 -11.41 -10.83 -16.92
N LYS A 157 -11.90 -10.35 -18.07
CA LYS A 157 -11.67 -11.00 -19.38
C LYS A 157 -10.20 -10.91 -19.83
N LEU A 158 -9.51 -9.84 -19.46
CA LEU A 158 -8.11 -9.58 -19.83
C LEU A 158 -7.10 -10.14 -18.82
N ARG A 159 -7.56 -10.50 -17.61
CA ARG A 159 -6.71 -10.91 -16.48
C ARG A 159 -5.68 -12.00 -16.83
N ARG A 160 -6.06 -13.04 -17.58
CA ARG A 160 -5.15 -14.16 -17.87
C ARG A 160 -4.02 -13.76 -18.82
N SER A 161 -4.35 -13.11 -19.93
CA SER A 161 -3.35 -12.65 -20.91
C SER A 161 -2.46 -11.59 -20.29
N PHE A 162 -3.06 -10.66 -19.54
CA PHE A 162 -2.33 -9.62 -18.81
C PHE A 162 -1.29 -10.20 -17.86
N LYS A 163 -1.69 -11.10 -16.94
CA LYS A 163 -0.75 -11.74 -15.99
C LYS A 163 0.41 -12.42 -16.70
N LYS A 164 0.14 -13.11 -17.81
CA LYS A 164 1.19 -13.75 -18.61
C LYS A 164 2.16 -12.70 -19.16
N SER A 165 1.65 -11.66 -19.81
CA SER A 165 2.47 -10.58 -20.38
C SER A 165 3.32 -9.88 -19.32
N PHE A 166 2.70 -9.48 -18.21
CA PHE A 166 3.35 -8.75 -17.14
C PHE A 166 4.44 -9.58 -16.43
N ASN A 167 4.15 -10.84 -16.08
CA ASN A 167 5.18 -11.70 -15.47
C ASN A 167 6.32 -12.01 -16.45
N SER A 168 6.04 -12.20 -17.75
CA SER A 168 7.10 -12.36 -18.77
C SER A 168 7.98 -11.11 -18.87
N PHE A 169 7.38 -9.92 -18.84
CA PHE A 169 8.11 -8.64 -18.82
C PHE A 169 9.03 -8.54 -17.60
N LEU A 170 8.53 -8.81 -16.39
CA LEU A 170 9.32 -8.77 -15.17
C LEU A 170 10.44 -9.81 -15.15
N ASP A 171 10.17 -11.02 -15.64
CA ASP A 171 11.17 -12.09 -15.72
C ASP A 171 12.30 -11.76 -16.69
N ALA A 172 12.00 -11.09 -17.81
CA ALA A 172 13.01 -10.63 -18.75
C ALA A 172 13.82 -9.44 -18.19
N LYS A 173 13.15 -8.49 -17.53
CA LYS A 173 13.76 -7.26 -17.04
C LYS A 173 14.55 -7.44 -15.73
N TYR A 174 14.11 -8.36 -14.87
CA TYR A 174 14.65 -8.56 -13.52
C TYR A 174 14.84 -10.05 -13.20
N PRO A 175 15.72 -10.79 -13.91
CA PRO A 175 15.85 -12.25 -13.73
C PRO A 175 16.24 -12.66 -12.31
N GLU A 176 17.11 -11.88 -11.65
CA GLU A 176 17.67 -12.21 -10.32
C GLU A 176 16.65 -12.18 -9.17
N THR A 177 15.58 -11.40 -9.29
CA THR A 177 14.57 -11.23 -8.23
C THR A 177 13.32 -12.09 -8.46
N LYS A 178 13.39 -13.02 -9.43
CA LYS A 178 12.27 -13.84 -9.90
C LYS A 178 11.54 -14.62 -8.83
N ASP A 179 12.31 -15.20 -7.92
CA ASP A 179 11.80 -16.07 -6.88
C ASP A 179 11.81 -15.39 -5.50
N LEU A 180 12.21 -14.11 -5.44
CA LEU A 180 12.19 -13.28 -4.23
C LEU A 180 10.87 -12.52 -4.06
N CYS A 181 10.24 -12.14 -5.17
CA CYS A 181 9.01 -11.35 -5.17
C CYS A 181 7.79 -12.20 -5.58
N PRO A 182 6.61 -11.97 -4.97
CA PRO A 182 5.37 -12.61 -5.38
C PRO A 182 5.07 -12.43 -6.88
N ARG A 183 4.41 -13.40 -7.50
CA ARG A 183 3.89 -13.27 -8.88
C ARG A 183 2.42 -12.83 -8.88
N ILE A 184 2.04 -12.02 -9.87
CA ILE A 184 0.65 -11.60 -10.06
C ILE A 184 -0.12 -12.65 -10.85
#